data_AF-A0A8S3GFN9-F1
#
_entry.id   AF-A0A8S3GFN9-F1
#
_cell.length_a   1.000
_cell.length_b   1.000
_cell.length_c   1.000
_cell.angle_alpha   90.00
_cell.angle_beta   90.00
_cell.angle_gamma   90.00
#
_symmetry.space_group_name_H-M   'P 1'
#
loop_
_entity.id
_entity.type
_entity.pdbx_description
1 polymer ?
#
loop_
_entity_poly.entity_id
_entity_poly.type
_entity_poly.pdbx_seq_one_letter_code
_entity_poly.pdbx_strand_id
1 'polypeptide(L)'
;NDPNPVHYDPKLFDCGLPILGICYGLQMLNKQRGGTIVRQAVREDGQFQVELNQTECPLFKDMNKLENVLLTHGDSIEKLGENLLVVGKSESFIVACADKEKPIYGLQFHPEVN
;
A
#
# COMPACT_ATOMS: atom_id res chain seq x y z
N ASN A 1 -4.96 13.02 6.08
CA ASN A 1 -6.09 13.70 6.77
C ASN A 1 -6.84 14.64 5.84
N ASP A 2 -7.64 14.08 4.92
CA ASP A 2 -8.54 14.86 4.06
C ASP A 2 -9.86 15.13 4.82
N PRO A 3 -10.33 16.39 4.92
CA PRO A 3 -11.60 16.71 5.57
C PRO A 3 -12.85 16.17 4.85
N ASN A 4 -12.75 15.78 3.56
CA ASN A 4 -13.82 15.15 2.80
C ASN A 4 -13.36 13.80 2.25
N PRO A 5 -13.25 12.76 3.10
CA PRO A 5 -12.81 11.45 2.65
C PRO A 5 -13.77 10.90 1.60
N VAL A 6 -13.22 10.27 0.55
CA VAL A 6 -14.02 9.52 -0.40
C VAL A 6 -14.74 8.41 0.35
N HIS A 7 -16.07 8.42 0.31
CA HIS A 7 -16.88 7.40 0.94
C HIS A 7 -16.85 6.11 0.12
N TYR A 8 -16.72 4.99 0.81
CA TYR A 8 -16.76 3.65 0.24
C TYR A 8 -17.62 2.74 1.13
N ASP A 9 -18.16 1.67 0.56
CA ASP A 9 -18.85 0.63 1.35
C ASP A 9 -17.81 -0.17 2.14
N PRO A 10 -17.84 -0.20 3.48
CA PRO A 10 -16.90 -0.97 4.28
C PRO A 10 -16.89 -2.47 3.95
N LYS A 11 -18.00 -3.00 3.41
CA LYS A 11 -18.10 -4.40 2.97
C LYS A 11 -17.29 -4.70 1.71
N LEU A 12 -16.71 -3.69 1.05
CA LEU A 12 -15.86 -3.87 -0.13
C LEU A 12 -14.76 -4.90 0.13
N PHE A 13 -14.09 -4.84 1.28
CA PHE A 13 -12.99 -5.77 1.63
C PHE A 13 -13.47 -7.17 2.07
N ASP A 14 -14.79 -7.38 2.15
CA ASP A 14 -15.43 -8.65 2.50
C ASP A 14 -16.21 -9.27 1.34
N CYS A 15 -16.15 -8.69 0.14
CA CYS A 15 -16.92 -9.17 -1.02
C CYS A 15 -16.42 -10.51 -1.62
N GLY A 16 -15.31 -11.06 -1.12
CA GLY A 16 -14.74 -12.31 -1.60
C GLY A 16 -14.00 -12.21 -2.94
N LEU A 17 -13.85 -11.01 -3.50
CA LEU A 17 -13.09 -10.77 -4.73
C LEU A 17 -11.64 -10.34 -4.41
N PRO A 18 -10.69 -10.60 -5.32
CA PRO A 18 -9.37 -10.00 -5.26
C PRO A 18 -9.42 -8.47 -5.36
N ILE A 19 -8.60 -7.78 -4.56
CA ILE A 19 -8.58 -6.31 -4.50
C ILE A 19 -7.14 -5.82 -4.54
N LEU A 20 -6.89 -4.79 -5.35
CA LEU A 20 -5.64 -4.04 -5.36
C LEU A 20 -5.94 -2.57 -5.03
N GLY A 21 -5.50 -2.11 -3.86
CA GLY A 21 -5.61 -0.72 -3.45
C GLY A 21 -4.35 0.06 -3.81
N ILE A 22 -4.46 1.07 -4.68
CA ILE A 22 -3.32 1.89 -5.10
C ILE A 22 -3.40 3.26 -4.41
N CYS A 23 -2.26 3.70 -3.86
CA CYS A 23 -2.08 4.98 -3.19
C CYS A 23 -3.12 5.19 -2.07
N TYR A 24 -4.15 6.02 -2.28
CA TYR A 24 -5.25 6.18 -1.33
C TYR A 24 -6.00 4.86 -1.04
N GLY A 25 -6.09 3.94 -2.01
CA GLY A 25 -6.71 2.63 -1.82
C GLY A 25 -5.99 1.78 -0.77
N LEU A 26 -4.65 1.82 -0.73
CA LEU A 26 -3.87 1.18 0.34
C LEU A 26 -4.13 1.84 1.70
N GLN A 27 -4.28 3.17 1.75
CA GLN A 27 -4.59 3.88 2.99
C GLN A 27 -5.98 3.49 3.52
N MET A 28 -6.97 3.35 2.63
CA MET A 28 -8.31 2.87 2.97
C MET A 28 -8.26 1.44 3.52
N LEU A 29 -7.54 0.54 2.85
CA LEU A 29 -7.33 -0.84 3.32
C LEU A 29 -6.69 -0.87 4.71
N ASN A 30 -5.60 -0.11 4.91
CA ASN A 30 -4.90 -0.05 6.18
C ASN A 30 -5.81 0.46 7.30
N LYS A 31 -6.58 1.53 7.02
CA LYS A 31 -7.53 2.11 7.98
C LYS A 31 -8.66 1.15 8.33
N GLN A 32 -9.19 0.40 7.35
CA GLN A 32 -10.21 -0.62 7.58
C GLN A 32 -9.73 -1.71 8.55
N ARG A 33 -8.42 -1.99 8.55
CA ARG A 33 -7.76 -2.95 9.44
C ARG A 33 -7.23 -2.33 10.75
N GLY A 34 -7.64 -1.10 11.07
CA GLY A 34 -7.25 -0.42 12.32
C GLY A 34 -5.81 0.14 12.32
N GLY A 35 -5.18 0.25 11.15
CA GLY A 35 -3.89 0.91 10.98
C GLY A 35 -4.01 2.44 10.96
N THR A 36 -2.86 3.12 11.06
CA THR A 36 -2.75 4.59 11.02
C THR A 36 -1.87 5.06 9.88
N ILE A 37 -2.14 6.28 9.41
CA ILE A 37 -1.32 7.00 8.44
C ILE A 37 -0.80 8.29 9.07
N VAL A 38 0.40 8.69 8.70
CA VAL A 38 0.99 9.96 9.09
C VAL A 38 1.19 10.83 7.85
N ARG A 39 0.85 12.12 7.97
CA ARG A 39 1.17 13.11 6.94
C ARG A 39 2.63 13.52 7.09
N GLN A 40 3.43 13.16 6.10
CA GLN A 40 4.82 13.59 5.96
C GLN A 40 4.85 15.08 5.58
N ALA A 41 5.76 15.82 6.20
CA ALA A 41 6.03 17.22 5.84
C ALA A 41 6.75 17.32 4.48
N VAL A 42 7.50 16.27 4.11
CA VAL A 42 8.21 16.14 2.84
C VAL A 42 7.30 15.38 1.88
N ARG A 43 7.01 15.99 0.74
CA ARG A 43 6.30 15.35 -0.36
C ARG A 43 7.36 14.67 -1.22
N GLU A 44 7.38 13.34 -1.18
CA GLU A 44 8.26 12.55 -2.04
C GLU A 44 7.53 12.29 -3.35
N ASP A 45 7.71 13.25 -4.27
CA ASP A 45 7.27 13.14 -5.66
C ASP A 45 8.50 12.77 -6.50
N GLY A 46 8.65 11.50 -6.86
CA GLY A 46 9.84 11.03 -7.57
C GLY A 46 9.92 9.52 -7.77
N GLN A 47 10.97 9.09 -8.49
CA GLN A 47 11.34 7.68 -8.61
C GLN A 47 12.19 7.26 -7.41
N PHE A 48 11.77 6.20 -6.74
CA PHE A 48 12.47 5.65 -5.59
C PHE A 48 12.73 4.17 -5.80
N GLN A 49 13.86 3.70 -5.30
CA GLN A 49 14.14 2.28 -5.23
C GLN A 49 13.44 1.68 -4.00
N VAL A 50 12.71 0.59 -4.21
CA VAL A 50 11.98 -0.12 -3.16
C VAL A 50 12.35 -1.60 -3.16
N GLU A 51 12.36 -2.20 -1.97
CA GLU A 51 12.52 -3.62 -1.77
C GLU A 51 11.16 -4.31 -1.73
N LEU A 52 10.94 -5.29 -2.59
CA LEU A 52 9.72 -6.09 -2.68
C LEU A 52 9.96 -7.52 -2.19
N ASN A 53 9.03 -8.04 -1.40
CA ASN A 53 9.08 -9.40 -0.87
C ASN A 53 8.40 -10.38 -1.82
N GLN A 54 9.19 -10.97 -2.71
CA GLN A 54 8.73 -11.93 -3.72
C GLN A 54 8.21 -13.25 -3.13
N THR A 55 8.71 -13.62 -1.94
CA THR A 55 8.38 -14.89 -1.27
C THR A 55 7.04 -14.85 -0.55
N GLU A 56 6.75 -13.74 0.14
CA GLU A 56 5.52 -13.60 0.93
C GLU A 56 4.38 -12.93 0.14
N CYS A 57 4.65 -12.41 -1.05
CA CYS A 57 3.66 -11.72 -1.87
C CYS A 57 3.57 -12.30 -3.29
N PRO A 58 2.50 -13.06 -3.60
CA PRO A 58 2.26 -13.58 -4.95
C PRO A 58 2.19 -12.49 -6.03
N LEU A 59 1.83 -11.26 -5.66
CA LEU A 59 1.78 -10.10 -6.57
C LEU A 59 3.15 -9.76 -7.17
N PHE A 60 4.26 -10.07 -6.46
CA PHE A 60 5.62 -9.68 -6.84
C PHE A 60 6.49 -10.84 -7.31
N LYS A 61 5.93 -12.04 -7.49
CA LYS A 61 6.68 -13.27 -7.74
C LYS A 61 7.66 -13.20 -8.94
N ASP A 62 7.30 -12.44 -9.97
CA ASP A 62 8.07 -12.33 -11.23
C ASP A 62 8.74 -10.95 -11.39
N MET A 63 8.69 -10.09 -10.37
CA MET A 63 9.36 -8.78 -10.34
C MET A 63 10.79 -8.93 -9.82
N ASN A 64 11.61 -7.88 -9.85
CA ASN A 64 12.89 -7.87 -9.14
C ASN A 64 12.69 -7.62 -7.65
N LYS A 65 13.68 -8.00 -6.84
CA LYS A 65 13.70 -7.71 -5.42
C LYS A 65 13.81 -6.20 -5.15
N LEU A 66 14.60 -5.50 -5.96
CA LEU A 66 14.73 -4.05 -5.93
C LEU A 66 14.11 -3.49 -7.20
N GLU A 67 13.12 -2.62 -7.05
CA GLU A 67 12.38 -2.03 -8.16
C GLU A 67 12.38 -0.51 -8.06
N ASN A 68 12.44 0.16 -9.21
CA ASN A 68 12.28 1.61 -9.27
C ASN A 68 10.80 1.92 -9.48
N VAL A 69 10.19 2.65 -8.55
CA VAL A 69 8.76 2.94 -8.57
C VAL A 69 8.51 4.43 -8.42
N LEU A 70 7.43 4.91 -9.04
CA LEU A 70 6.98 6.29 -8.89
C LEU A 70 6.11 6.43 -7.62
N LEU A 71 6.65 7.16 -6.65
CA LEU A 71 5.94 7.56 -5.44
C LEU A 71 5.50 9.02 -5.60
N THR A 72 4.24 9.32 -5.27
CA THR A 72 3.58 10.63 -5.54
C THR A 72 2.89 11.22 -4.31
N HIS A 73 3.45 10.96 -3.12
CA HIS A 73 2.65 11.01 -1.90
C HIS A 73 3.39 11.67 -0.74
N GLY A 74 2.61 12.38 0.07
CA GLY A 74 3.03 13.00 1.32
C GLY A 74 2.34 12.39 2.55
N ASP A 75 1.67 11.25 2.41
CA ASP A 75 1.05 10.51 3.52
C ASP A 75 1.61 9.07 3.49
N SER A 76 2.09 8.55 4.62
CA SER A 76 2.71 7.22 4.73
C SER A 76 2.04 6.38 5.81
N ILE A 77 2.13 5.04 5.71
CA ILE A 77 1.65 4.14 6.77
C ILE A 77 2.59 4.27 7.99
N GLU A 78 2.02 4.67 9.13
CA GLU A 78 2.73 4.70 10.41
C GLU A 78 2.56 3.36 11.15
N LYS A 79 1.32 2.90 11.25
CA LYS A 79 0.98 1.60 11.82
C LYS A 79 0.23 0.77 10.80
N LEU A 80 0.77 -0.40 10.49
CA LEU A 80 0.08 -1.37 9.66
C LEU A 80 -1.09 -2.00 10.45
N GLY A 81 -2.25 -2.10 9.81
CA GLY A 81 -3.44 -2.72 10.38
C GLY A 81 -3.30 -4.22 10.62
N GLU A 82 -4.24 -4.77 11.38
CA GLU A 82 -4.27 -6.20 11.70
C GLU A 82 -4.47 -7.05 10.44
N ASN A 83 -3.93 -8.27 10.48
CA ASN A 83 -3.96 -9.23 9.36
C ASN A 83 -3.34 -8.75 8.04
N LEU A 84 -2.61 -7.64 8.06
CA LEU A 84 -1.76 -7.23 6.96
C LEU A 84 -0.30 -7.62 7.22
N LEU A 85 0.44 -7.88 6.15
CA LEU A 85 1.88 -8.09 6.11
C LEU A 85 2.52 -6.96 5.32
N VAL A 86 3.70 -6.52 5.74
CA VAL A 86 4.52 -5.63 4.91
C VAL A 86 5.20 -6.47 3.85
N VAL A 87 4.93 -6.17 2.58
CA VAL A 87 5.50 -6.88 1.43
C VAL A 87 6.30 -5.97 0.50
N GLY A 88 6.39 -4.68 0.81
CA GLY A 88 7.31 -3.77 0.14
C GLY A 88 7.70 -2.60 1.04
N LYS A 89 8.98 -2.21 0.99
CA LYS A 89 9.52 -1.09 1.77
C LYS A 89 10.47 -0.22 0.94
N SER A 90 10.50 1.09 1.21
CA SER A 90 11.63 1.96 0.89
C SER A 90 12.54 2.09 2.12
N GLU A 91 13.59 2.91 2.04
CA GLU A 91 14.46 3.19 3.19
C GLU A 91 13.68 3.70 4.42
N SER A 92 12.59 4.43 4.20
CA SER A 92 11.85 5.12 5.28
C SER A 92 10.40 4.68 5.41
N PHE A 93 9.80 4.00 4.41
CA PHE A 93 8.35 3.82 4.34
C PHE A 93 7.91 2.40 3.95
N ILE A 94 6.72 2.04 4.40
CA ILE A 94 6.00 0.88 3.87
C ILE A 94 5.39 1.30 2.53
N VAL A 95 5.77 0.61 1.45
CA VAL A 95 5.28 0.91 0.10
C VAL A 95 4.33 -0.14 -0.44
N ALA A 96 4.25 -1.31 0.21
CA ALA A 96 3.26 -2.32 -0.14
C ALA A 96 2.87 -3.19 1.07
N CYS A 97 1.60 -3.59 1.10
CA CYS A 97 1.07 -4.53 2.07
C CYS A 97 0.19 -5.60 1.40
N ALA A 98 0.05 -6.75 2.07
CA ALA A 98 -0.80 -7.85 1.63
C ALA A 98 -1.63 -8.38 2.80
N ASP A 99 -2.87 -8.79 2.54
CA ASP A 99 -3.67 -9.54 3.50
C ASP A 99 -3.13 -10.97 3.63
N LYS A 100 -3.13 -11.51 4.85
CA LYS A 100 -2.57 -12.84 5.16
C LYS A 100 -3.41 -13.99 4.59
N GLU A 101 -4.70 -13.76 4.39
CA GLU A 101 -5.67 -14.82 4.08
C GLU A 101 -6.38 -14.58 2.76
N LYS A 102 -6.66 -13.30 2.44
CA LYS A 102 -7.41 -12.91 1.25
C LYS A 102 -6.48 -12.39 0.14
N PRO A 103 -6.86 -12.49 -1.14
CA PRO A 103 -6.08 -11.90 -2.25
C PRO A 103 -6.28 -10.38 -2.32
N ILE A 104 -5.95 -9.68 -1.23
CA ILE A 104 -6.09 -8.23 -1.08
C ILE A 104 -4.69 -7.64 -0.88
N TYR A 105 -4.35 -6.69 -1.73
CA TYR A 105 -3.03 -6.06 -1.77
C TYR A 105 -3.16 -4.55 -1.76
N GLY A 106 -2.16 -3.89 -1.19
CA GLY A 106 -2.02 -2.44 -1.21
C GLY A 106 -0.66 -2.04 -1.78
N LEU A 107 -0.65 -1.04 -2.65
CA LEU A 107 0.56 -0.40 -3.18
C LEU A 107 0.50 1.09 -2.92
N GLN A 108 1.63 1.67 -2.56
CA GLN A 108 1.76 3.09 -2.30
C GLN A 108 2.33 3.86 -3.50
N PHE A 109 2.94 3.13 -4.45
CA PHE A 109 3.36 3.62 -5.76
C PHE A 109 2.32 3.32 -6.83
N HIS A 110 2.48 3.97 -7.98
CA HIS A 110 1.62 3.82 -9.15
C HIS A 110 2.25 2.86 -10.17
N PRO A 111 1.90 1.56 -10.17
CA PRO A 111 2.43 0.60 -11.15
C PRO A 111 1.95 0.88 -12.59
N GLU A 112 0.95 1.75 -12.76
CA GLU A 112 0.40 2.12 -14.06
C GLU A 112 1.20 3.23 -14.78
N VAL A 113 2.18 3.83 -14.11
CA VAL A 113 3.00 4.91 -14.66
C VAL A 113 4.44 4.44 -14.86
N ASN A 114 5.00 4.72 -16.04
CA ASN A 114 6.41 4.45 -16.39
C ASN A 114 7.31 5.65 -16.05
#